data_AF-A0A9D8HK95-F1
#
_entry.id   AF-A0A9D8HK95-F1
#
_cell.length_a   1.000
_cell.length_b   1.000
_cell.length_c   1.000
_cell.angle_alpha   90.00
_cell.angle_beta   90.00
_cell.angle_gamma   90.00
#
_symmetry.space_group_name_H-M   'P 1'
#
loop_
_entity.id
_entity.type
_entity.pdbx_description
1 polymer ?
#
loop_
_entity_poly.entity_id
_entity_poly.type
_entity_poly.pdbx_seq_one_letter_code
_entity_poly.pdbx_strand_id
1 'polypeptide(L)'
;GIVDNLIQRNPVTKIPVIHSSGIKGALNDYFEQIKYDKNNRIKLFGDEGKEGESFPGRLIFFEANLLFLPLRSNKKLFYYATSPFVIKEFISFIKDFTNKDYKTEMINGWMDKIKFNEDIPFYTFDTGSIPEIEDFRSDKKGVNTKEIKDEIEKLTGLNLEDIALFNDDYFNKICERSIPVIARNKIGDDGESENLFYEEVLPRKSVLYFVLGEENNLLGADYENFIQVLTADGTIVQFGGNYSVGYGFCKVKELKLS
;
A
#
# COMPACT_ATOMS: atom_id res chain seq x y z
N GLY A 1 17.03 -4.84 -17.50
CA GLY A 1 16.84 -3.39 -17.27
C GLY A 1 18.10 -2.83 -16.68
N ILE A 2 18.15 -1.53 -16.36
CA ILE A 2 19.29 -0.94 -15.61
C ILE A 2 19.23 -1.34 -14.11
N VAL A 3 18.05 -1.72 -13.63
CA VAL A 3 17.81 -2.25 -12.28
C VAL A 3 17.67 -3.76 -12.34
N ASP A 4 18.37 -4.46 -11.44
CA ASP A 4 18.38 -5.93 -11.34
C ASP A 4 17.15 -6.46 -10.60
N ASN A 5 16.84 -5.85 -9.44
CA ASN A 5 15.77 -6.28 -8.55
C ASN A 5 14.67 -5.22 -8.48
N LEU A 6 13.62 -5.40 -9.26
CA LEU A 6 12.45 -4.52 -9.27
C LEU A 6 11.45 -4.90 -8.18
N ILE A 7 10.71 -3.91 -7.68
CA ILE A 7 9.53 -4.19 -6.85
C ILE A 7 8.39 -4.78 -7.69
N GLN A 8 7.43 -5.41 -7.02
CA GLN A 8 6.22 -5.95 -7.66
C GLN A 8 5.29 -4.82 -8.12
N ARG A 9 4.66 -5.02 -9.29
CA ARG A 9 3.82 -4.02 -9.95
C ARG A 9 2.62 -4.68 -10.60
N ASN A 10 1.50 -3.97 -10.65
CA ASN A 10 0.36 -4.40 -11.45
C ASN A 10 0.78 -4.42 -12.94
N PRO A 11 0.52 -5.52 -13.68
CA PRO A 11 1.03 -5.68 -15.04
C PRO A 11 0.45 -4.66 -16.03
N VAL A 12 -0.75 -4.14 -15.77
CA VAL A 12 -1.44 -3.17 -16.63
C VAL A 12 -1.07 -1.74 -16.22
N THR A 13 -1.28 -1.37 -14.96
CA THR A 13 -1.14 0.03 -14.53
C THR A 13 0.30 0.41 -14.18
N LYS A 14 1.19 -0.58 -13.94
CA LYS A 14 2.58 -0.41 -13.45
C LYS A 14 2.70 0.18 -12.04
N ILE A 15 1.58 0.47 -11.38
CA ILE A 15 1.54 0.90 -9.99
C ILE A 15 2.07 -0.22 -9.07
N PRO A 16 2.92 0.09 -8.07
CA PRO A 16 3.39 -0.87 -7.09
C PRO A 16 2.28 -1.69 -6.43
N VAL A 17 2.51 -2.99 -6.25
CA VAL A 17 1.63 -3.88 -5.50
C VAL A 17 2.45 -4.84 -4.63
N ILE A 18 1.79 -5.53 -3.70
CA ILE A 18 2.31 -6.77 -3.11
C ILE A 18 1.36 -7.88 -3.54
N HIS A 19 1.86 -8.90 -4.24
CA HIS A 19 1.03 -10.02 -4.66
C HIS A 19 0.49 -10.80 -3.46
N SER A 20 -0.68 -11.41 -3.63
CA SER A 20 -1.39 -12.14 -2.57
C SER A 20 -0.55 -13.24 -1.92
N SER A 21 0.30 -13.94 -2.69
CA SER A 21 1.23 -14.94 -2.16
C SER A 21 2.26 -14.34 -1.20
N GLY A 22 2.78 -13.15 -1.50
CA GLY A 22 3.70 -12.42 -0.62
C GLY A 22 3.03 -11.99 0.68
N ILE A 23 1.76 -11.58 0.63
CA ILE A 23 0.97 -11.24 1.82
C ILE A 23 0.71 -12.50 2.65
N LYS A 24 0.23 -13.57 2.02
CA LYS A 24 -0.02 -14.86 2.68
C LYS A 24 1.24 -15.35 3.39
N GLY A 25 2.38 -15.39 2.69
CA GLY A 25 3.66 -15.85 3.24
C GLY A 25 4.11 -15.00 4.43
N ALA A 26 4.16 -13.68 4.26
CA ALA A 26 4.55 -12.74 5.31
C ALA A 26 3.71 -12.89 6.59
N LEU A 27 2.39 -12.98 6.43
CA LEU A 27 1.48 -13.17 7.55
C LEU A 27 1.64 -14.56 8.18
N ASN A 28 1.74 -15.61 7.37
CA ASN A 28 1.93 -16.97 7.88
C ASN A 28 3.23 -17.12 8.69
N ASP A 29 4.31 -16.49 8.22
CA ASP A 29 5.62 -16.47 8.87
C ASP A 29 5.57 -15.68 10.18
N TYR A 30 4.93 -14.50 10.18
CA TYR A 30 4.73 -13.73 11.41
C TYR A 30 3.98 -14.52 12.49
N PHE A 31 2.86 -15.16 12.11
CA PHE A 31 2.06 -15.97 13.03
C PHE A 31 2.82 -17.21 13.53
N GLU A 32 3.76 -17.75 12.75
CA GLU A 32 4.70 -18.79 13.22
C GLU A 32 5.70 -18.24 14.25
N GLN A 33 6.31 -17.09 13.97
CA GLN A 33 7.32 -16.48 14.84
C GLN A 33 6.79 -16.14 16.23
N ILE A 34 5.55 -15.65 16.31
CA ILE A 34 4.88 -15.37 17.61
C ILE A 34 4.35 -16.63 18.29
N LYS A 35 4.58 -17.82 17.72
CA LYS A 35 4.10 -19.12 18.22
C LYS A 35 2.58 -19.15 18.39
N TYR A 36 1.85 -18.63 17.40
CA TYR A 36 0.40 -18.76 17.36
C TYR A 36 -0.03 -20.23 17.35
N ASP A 37 -1.26 -20.52 17.78
CA ASP A 37 -1.75 -21.89 17.84
C ASP A 37 -1.62 -22.59 16.47
N LYS A 38 -0.95 -23.75 16.46
CA LYS A 38 -0.59 -24.45 15.22
C LYS A 38 -1.81 -24.92 14.45
N ASN A 39 -2.84 -25.43 15.14
CA ASN A 39 -4.04 -25.95 14.49
C ASN A 39 -4.83 -24.80 13.86
N ASN A 40 -4.95 -23.68 14.57
CA ASN A 40 -5.59 -22.48 14.04
C ASN A 40 -4.80 -21.90 12.87
N ARG A 41 -3.46 -21.82 12.96
CA ARG A 41 -2.61 -21.37 11.86
C ARG A 41 -2.78 -22.24 10.61
N ILE A 42 -2.76 -23.57 10.74
CA ILE A 42 -2.99 -24.50 9.61
C ILE A 42 -4.40 -24.31 9.04
N LYS A 43 -5.42 -24.14 9.88
CA LYS A 43 -6.79 -23.85 9.42
C LYS A 43 -6.88 -22.56 8.60
N LEU A 44 -6.16 -21.51 9.03
CA LEU A 44 -6.17 -20.19 8.39
C LEU A 44 -5.36 -20.19 7.07
N PHE A 45 -4.11 -20.65 7.10
CA PHE A 45 -3.16 -20.52 6.00
C PHE A 45 -3.01 -21.77 5.13
N GLY A 46 -3.43 -22.93 5.65
CA GLY A 46 -3.18 -24.24 5.06
C GLY A 46 -1.89 -24.87 5.56
N ASP A 47 -1.65 -26.11 5.17
CA ASP A 47 -0.39 -26.83 5.36
C ASP A 47 0.05 -27.40 4.01
N GLU A 48 1.30 -27.18 3.65
CA GLU A 48 1.89 -27.74 2.44
C GLU A 48 2.32 -29.20 2.63
N GLY A 49 2.33 -29.70 3.87
CA GLY A 49 2.61 -31.10 4.20
C GLY A 49 4.06 -31.52 3.90
N LYS A 50 4.56 -32.55 4.59
CA LYS A 50 5.84 -33.21 4.23
C LYS A 50 5.66 -34.55 3.52
N GLU A 51 4.44 -35.10 3.53
CA GLU A 51 4.14 -36.48 3.11
C GLU A 51 2.85 -36.60 2.30
N GLY A 52 2.56 -35.64 1.42
CA GLY A 52 1.56 -35.81 0.34
C GLY A 52 0.10 -35.44 0.64
N GLU A 53 -0.25 -35.08 1.88
CA GLU A 53 -1.54 -34.45 2.19
C GLU A 53 -1.34 -32.94 2.39
N SER A 54 -1.83 -32.15 1.42
CA SER A 54 -1.87 -30.69 1.48
C SER A 54 -3.29 -30.26 1.85
N PHE A 55 -3.42 -29.36 2.83
CA PHE A 55 -4.70 -28.79 3.23
C PHE A 55 -4.78 -27.33 2.80
N PRO A 56 -5.78 -26.93 1.99
CA PRO A 56 -5.96 -25.52 1.66
C PRO A 56 -6.34 -24.75 2.93
N GLY A 57 -5.78 -23.54 3.06
CA GLY A 57 -6.19 -22.60 4.09
C GLY A 57 -7.56 -22.00 3.79
N ARG A 58 -8.28 -21.62 4.83
CA ARG A 58 -9.62 -21.00 4.72
C ARG A 58 -9.58 -19.48 4.56
N LEU A 59 -8.42 -18.85 4.76
CA LEU A 59 -8.23 -17.43 4.42
C LEU A 59 -7.88 -17.27 2.95
N ILE A 60 -8.58 -16.34 2.30
CA ILE A 60 -8.34 -15.93 0.92
C ILE A 60 -7.60 -14.59 0.97
N PHE A 61 -6.43 -14.52 0.33
CA PHE A 61 -5.60 -13.33 0.31
C PHE A 61 -5.74 -12.63 -1.04
N PHE A 62 -6.05 -11.34 -1.02
CA PHE A 62 -6.02 -10.50 -2.21
C PHE A 62 -4.72 -9.68 -2.24
N GLU A 63 -4.34 -9.20 -3.41
CA GLU A 63 -3.15 -8.35 -3.55
C GLU A 63 -3.28 -7.04 -2.78
N ALA A 64 -2.15 -6.48 -2.33
CA ALA A 64 -2.10 -5.17 -1.72
C ALA A 64 -1.81 -4.12 -2.77
N ASN A 65 -2.76 -3.22 -2.97
CA ASN A 65 -2.68 -2.13 -3.93
C ASN A 65 -2.16 -0.86 -3.25
N LEU A 66 -1.30 -0.12 -3.93
CA LEU A 66 -0.83 1.18 -3.45
C LEU A 66 -1.98 2.18 -3.37
N LEU A 67 -2.14 2.82 -2.22
CA LEU A 67 -3.08 3.93 -2.00
C LEU A 67 -2.37 5.28 -2.01
N PHE A 68 -1.22 5.35 -1.32
CA PHE A 68 -0.43 6.57 -1.20
C PHE A 68 1.07 6.29 -1.30
N LEU A 69 1.77 7.13 -2.05
CA LEU A 69 3.23 7.19 -2.13
C LEU A 69 3.72 8.48 -1.47
N PRO A 70 4.69 8.44 -0.54
CA PRO A 70 5.22 9.64 0.06
C PRO A 70 6.21 10.31 -0.91
N LEU A 71 5.96 11.57 -1.25
CA LEU A 71 6.81 12.38 -2.13
C LEU A 71 7.37 13.59 -1.39
N ARG A 72 8.67 13.86 -1.58
CA ARG A 72 9.37 14.95 -0.87
C ARG A 72 8.79 16.31 -1.27
N SER A 73 8.82 17.27 -0.36
CA SER A 73 8.37 18.62 -0.64
C SER A 73 9.24 19.67 0.04
N ASN A 74 9.20 20.89 -0.48
CA ASN A 74 9.84 22.07 0.12
C ASN A 74 9.01 22.74 1.25
N LYS A 75 7.78 22.27 1.53
CA LYS A 75 6.91 22.83 2.59
C LYS A 75 6.68 21.90 3.77
N LYS A 76 6.48 20.61 3.50
CA LYS A 76 6.38 19.53 4.49
C LYS A 76 7.46 18.51 4.18
N LEU A 77 7.82 17.66 5.14
CA LEU A 77 8.79 16.58 4.90
C LEU A 77 8.39 15.72 3.69
N PHE A 78 7.10 15.44 3.54
CA PHE A 78 6.52 14.81 2.36
C PHE A 78 5.00 15.06 2.32
N TYR A 79 4.40 14.83 1.15
CA TYR A 79 2.96 14.65 0.98
C TYR A 79 2.66 13.21 0.61
N TYR A 80 1.51 12.69 1.04
CA TYR A 80 0.96 11.43 0.56
C TYR A 80 0.35 11.64 -0.82
N ALA A 81 1.12 11.33 -1.86
CA ALA A 81 0.68 11.45 -3.23
C ALA A 81 -0.23 10.29 -3.63
N THR A 82 -1.30 10.61 -4.36
CA THR A 82 -2.24 9.67 -4.96
C THR A 82 -2.82 10.27 -6.24
N SER A 83 -3.77 9.60 -6.88
CA SER A 83 -4.47 10.08 -8.08
C SER A 83 -5.97 9.77 -8.04
N PRO A 84 -6.80 10.47 -8.85
CA PRO A 84 -8.21 10.13 -9.00
C PRO A 84 -8.44 8.64 -9.26
N PHE A 85 -7.70 8.04 -10.19
CA PHE A 85 -7.80 6.61 -10.51
C PHE A 85 -7.61 5.73 -9.27
N VAL A 86 -6.53 5.95 -8.52
CA VAL A 86 -6.19 5.12 -7.34
C VAL A 86 -7.27 5.21 -6.25
N ILE A 87 -7.81 6.41 -5.98
CA ILE A 87 -8.85 6.55 -4.96
C ILE A 87 -10.17 5.95 -5.43
N LYS A 88 -10.53 6.10 -6.71
CA LYS A 88 -11.74 5.49 -7.30
C LYS A 88 -11.68 3.96 -7.23
N GLU A 89 -10.54 3.37 -7.56
CA GLU A 89 -10.31 1.93 -7.43
C GLU A 89 -10.45 1.50 -5.97
N PHE A 90 -9.84 2.23 -5.03
CA PHE A 90 -9.94 1.92 -3.60
C PHE A 90 -11.37 1.92 -3.07
N ILE A 91 -12.16 2.96 -3.39
CA ILE A 91 -13.55 3.03 -2.91
C ILE A 91 -14.47 2.03 -3.61
N SER A 92 -14.25 1.73 -4.90
CA SER A 92 -14.97 0.67 -5.60
C SER A 92 -14.65 -0.69 -4.99
N PHE A 93 -13.36 -0.94 -4.74
CA PHE A 93 -12.90 -2.18 -4.11
C PHE A 93 -13.54 -2.39 -2.74
N ILE A 94 -13.56 -1.36 -1.88
CA ILE A 94 -14.27 -1.45 -0.60
C ILE A 94 -15.75 -1.75 -0.82
N LYS A 95 -16.42 -1.02 -1.71
CA LYS A 95 -17.85 -1.21 -1.98
C LYS A 95 -18.16 -2.63 -2.45
N ASP A 96 -17.38 -3.17 -3.38
CA ASP A 96 -17.60 -4.48 -3.98
C ASP A 96 -17.33 -5.62 -2.99
N PHE A 97 -16.29 -5.50 -2.15
CA PHE A 97 -15.93 -6.53 -1.18
C PHE A 97 -16.73 -6.47 0.13
N THR A 98 -17.22 -5.30 0.54
CA THR A 98 -17.94 -5.13 1.81
C THR A 98 -19.45 -4.95 1.64
N ASN A 99 -19.93 -4.70 0.41
CA ASN A 99 -21.30 -4.30 0.09
C ASN A 99 -21.78 -3.08 0.91
N LYS A 100 -20.85 -2.22 1.33
CA LYS A 100 -21.13 -0.97 2.04
C LYS A 100 -20.69 0.20 1.18
N ASP A 101 -21.58 1.18 1.02
CA ASP A 101 -21.30 2.39 0.24
C ASP A 101 -20.80 3.52 1.13
N TYR A 102 -19.61 4.04 0.82
CA TYR A 102 -18.94 5.11 1.56
C TYR A 102 -19.00 6.42 0.79
N LYS A 103 -20.23 6.80 0.42
CA LYS A 103 -20.51 7.98 -0.41
C LYS A 103 -19.71 7.95 -1.72
N THR A 104 -19.62 6.77 -2.33
CA THR A 104 -18.81 6.52 -3.53
C THR A 104 -19.16 7.51 -4.65
N GLU A 105 -20.46 7.72 -4.89
CA GLU A 105 -20.94 8.65 -5.91
C GLU A 105 -20.55 10.10 -5.62
N MET A 106 -20.58 10.52 -4.36
CA MET A 106 -20.19 11.87 -3.94
C MET A 106 -18.69 12.10 -4.17
N ILE A 107 -17.84 11.14 -3.78
CA ILE A 107 -16.39 11.23 -3.97
C ILE A 107 -16.06 11.21 -5.47
N ASN A 108 -16.66 10.31 -6.25
CA ASN A 108 -16.49 10.24 -7.71
C ASN A 108 -16.90 11.55 -8.38
N GLY A 109 -18.09 12.05 -8.07
CA GLY A 109 -18.60 13.30 -8.60
C GLY A 109 -17.75 14.52 -8.21
N TRP A 110 -17.09 14.48 -7.06
CA TRP A 110 -16.11 15.49 -6.68
C TRP A 110 -14.84 15.38 -7.53
N MET A 111 -14.30 14.17 -7.72
CA MET A 111 -13.09 13.94 -8.54
C MET A 111 -13.27 14.33 -10.01
N ASP A 112 -14.44 14.07 -10.59
CA ASP A 112 -14.73 14.39 -12.00
C ASP A 112 -14.77 15.89 -12.30
N LYS A 113 -15.00 16.71 -11.25
CA LYS A 113 -14.96 18.17 -11.32
C LYS A 113 -13.53 18.72 -11.31
N ILE A 114 -12.55 17.92 -10.90
CA ILE A 114 -11.15 18.35 -10.84
C ILE A 114 -10.59 18.36 -12.26
N LYS A 115 -9.96 19.48 -12.62
CA LYS A 115 -9.37 19.67 -13.94
C LYS A 115 -7.86 19.80 -13.80
N PHE A 116 -7.15 18.92 -14.48
CA PHE A 116 -5.68 18.91 -14.56
C PHE A 116 -5.26 19.42 -15.94
N ASN A 117 -4.08 20.01 -15.99
CA ASN A 117 -3.39 20.39 -17.22
C ASN A 117 -1.87 20.43 -16.94
N GLU A 118 -1.07 20.91 -17.90
CA GLU A 118 0.39 20.96 -17.73
C GLU A 118 0.82 21.89 -16.58
N ASP A 119 0.11 23.00 -16.35
CA ASP A 119 0.37 23.95 -15.27
C ASP A 119 -0.17 23.50 -13.90
N ILE A 120 -1.06 22.49 -13.90
CA ILE A 120 -1.72 21.95 -12.71
C ILE A 120 -1.60 20.41 -12.72
N PRO A 121 -0.39 19.88 -12.49
CA PRO A 121 -0.15 18.43 -12.43
C PRO A 121 -0.72 17.80 -11.15
N PHE A 122 -0.92 18.59 -10.10
CA PHE A 122 -1.51 18.15 -8.84
C PHE A 122 -2.26 19.26 -8.09
N TYR A 123 -3.09 18.83 -7.14
CA TYR A 123 -3.72 19.67 -6.13
C TYR A 123 -3.27 19.25 -4.72
N THR A 124 -2.92 20.23 -3.89
CA THR A 124 -2.80 20.05 -2.44
C THR A 124 -3.90 20.81 -1.72
N PHE A 125 -4.26 20.36 -0.52
CA PHE A 125 -5.39 20.89 0.23
C PHE A 125 -5.01 21.74 1.45
N ASP A 126 -3.72 22.08 1.58
CA ASP A 126 -3.22 23.08 2.53
C ASP A 126 -3.63 24.50 2.09
N THR A 127 -4.01 25.33 3.05
CA THR A 127 -4.43 26.72 2.84
C THR A 127 -3.25 27.69 2.65
N GLY A 128 -2.03 27.30 3.07
CA GLY A 128 -0.86 28.18 3.20
C GLY A 128 -0.19 28.64 1.89
N SER A 129 0.67 27.83 1.27
CA SER A 129 1.43 28.15 0.04
C SER A 129 1.49 26.92 -0.88
N ILE A 130 1.56 27.09 -2.21
CA ILE A 130 1.64 25.93 -3.11
C ILE A 130 3.01 25.28 -2.91
N PRO A 131 3.08 23.99 -2.55
CA PRO A 131 4.35 23.31 -2.43
C PRO A 131 4.94 23.00 -3.81
N GLU A 132 6.25 22.84 -3.85
CA GLU A 132 6.92 22.02 -4.87
C GLU A 132 7.01 20.60 -4.30
N ILE A 133 6.62 19.61 -5.11
CA ILE A 133 6.63 18.19 -4.74
C ILE A 133 7.50 17.44 -5.74
N GLU A 134 8.59 16.83 -5.27
CA GLU A 134 9.70 16.40 -6.14
C GLU A 134 10.14 17.57 -7.04
N ASP A 135 10.04 17.41 -8.36
CA ASP A 135 10.33 18.43 -9.37
C ASP A 135 9.05 18.99 -10.01
N PHE A 136 7.88 18.68 -9.42
CA PHE A 136 6.58 19.16 -9.90
C PHE A 136 6.17 20.45 -9.20
N ARG A 137 5.68 21.40 -10.01
CA ARG A 137 5.08 22.67 -9.57
C ARG A 137 3.65 22.74 -10.06
N SER A 138 2.80 23.40 -9.29
CA SER A 138 1.40 23.63 -9.65
C SER A 138 1.09 25.11 -9.49
N ASP A 139 0.31 25.67 -10.41
CA ASP A 139 -0.12 27.07 -10.35
C ASP A 139 -1.40 27.26 -9.52
N LYS A 140 -2.02 26.16 -9.06
CA LYS A 140 -3.28 26.19 -8.33
C LYS A 140 -3.25 25.37 -7.05
N LYS A 141 -3.74 25.96 -5.95
CA LYS A 141 -4.09 25.22 -4.74
C LYS A 141 -5.51 24.72 -4.80
N GLY A 142 -5.70 23.51 -4.29
CA GLY A 142 -6.96 22.99 -3.77
C GLY A 142 -8.17 23.03 -4.72
N VAL A 143 -9.17 22.29 -4.30
CA VAL A 143 -10.55 22.41 -4.80
C VAL A 143 -11.41 22.52 -3.54
N ASN A 144 -12.65 22.99 -3.63
CA ASN A 144 -13.55 22.97 -2.47
C ASN A 144 -13.71 21.52 -1.97
N THR A 145 -13.25 21.22 -0.75
CA THR A 145 -13.25 19.88 -0.15
C THR A 145 -14.28 19.72 0.96
N LYS A 146 -15.11 20.74 1.23
CA LYS A 146 -16.04 20.75 2.37
C LYS A 146 -16.95 19.52 2.41
N GLU A 147 -17.36 19.02 1.25
CA GLU A 147 -18.29 17.89 1.14
C GLU A 147 -17.60 16.52 1.30
N ILE A 148 -16.29 16.44 1.02
CA ILE A 148 -15.55 15.15 0.98
C ILE A 148 -14.55 14.96 2.12
N LYS A 149 -14.17 16.04 2.82
CA LYS A 149 -13.06 16.03 3.79
C LYS A 149 -13.21 14.92 4.82
N ASP A 150 -14.31 14.93 5.57
CA ASP A 150 -14.53 13.98 6.66
C ASP A 150 -14.55 12.52 6.17
N GLU A 151 -15.07 12.28 4.96
CA GLU A 151 -15.13 10.94 4.38
C GLU A 151 -13.76 10.44 3.94
N ILE A 152 -12.96 11.29 3.27
CA ILE A 152 -11.60 10.92 2.87
C ILE A 152 -10.71 10.70 4.10
N GLU A 153 -10.79 11.56 5.11
CA GLU A 153 -10.00 11.41 6.34
C GLU A 153 -10.41 10.13 7.09
N LYS A 154 -11.70 9.79 7.14
CA LYS A 154 -12.19 8.52 7.71
C LYS A 154 -11.69 7.30 6.93
N LEU A 155 -11.83 7.30 5.61
CA LEU A 155 -11.48 6.16 4.75
C LEU A 155 -9.98 5.89 4.70
N THR A 156 -9.17 6.94 4.74
CA THR A 156 -7.71 6.84 4.57
C THR A 156 -6.96 6.84 5.90
N GLY A 157 -7.56 7.37 6.97
CA GLY A 157 -6.89 7.63 8.24
C GLY A 157 -5.80 8.70 8.16
N LEU A 158 -5.80 9.52 7.10
CA LEU A 158 -4.85 10.61 6.87
C LEU A 158 -5.58 11.95 6.89
N ASN A 159 -4.92 13.02 7.34
CA ASN A 159 -5.46 14.37 7.18
C ASN A 159 -5.42 14.75 5.70
N LEU A 160 -6.49 15.37 5.21
CA LEU A 160 -6.58 15.78 3.81
C LEU A 160 -5.48 16.77 3.41
N GLU A 161 -5.03 17.60 4.36
CA GLU A 161 -3.97 18.58 4.16
C GLU A 161 -2.58 17.95 3.92
N ASP A 162 -2.42 16.67 4.23
CA ASP A 162 -1.18 15.91 4.00
C ASP A 162 -1.21 15.15 2.66
N ILE A 163 -2.31 15.22 1.91
CA ILE A 163 -2.50 14.54 0.63
C ILE A 163 -2.19 15.48 -0.54
N ALA A 164 -1.51 14.93 -1.55
CA ALA A 164 -1.35 15.56 -2.86
C ALA A 164 -2.05 14.69 -3.92
N LEU A 165 -3.08 15.25 -4.57
CA LEU A 165 -3.83 14.56 -5.61
C LEU A 165 -3.25 14.93 -6.98
N PHE A 166 -2.45 14.04 -7.54
CA PHE A 166 -1.87 14.17 -8.87
C PHE A 166 -2.87 13.72 -9.94
N ASN A 167 -2.71 14.25 -11.15
CA ASN A 167 -3.30 13.64 -12.33
C ASN A 167 -2.79 12.20 -12.52
N ASP A 168 -3.65 11.34 -13.07
CA ASP A 168 -3.39 9.91 -13.23
C ASP A 168 -2.10 9.61 -14.03
N ASP A 169 -1.84 10.34 -15.12
CA ASP A 169 -0.64 10.12 -15.96
C ASP A 169 0.65 10.51 -15.22
N TYR A 170 0.62 11.63 -14.50
CA TYR A 170 1.76 12.06 -13.68
C TYR A 170 2.01 11.07 -12.54
N PHE A 171 0.96 10.65 -11.83
CA PHE A 171 1.10 9.69 -10.74
C PHE A 171 1.62 8.33 -11.22
N ASN A 172 1.15 7.85 -12.37
CA ASN A 172 1.64 6.62 -12.97
C ASN A 172 3.13 6.73 -13.35
N LYS A 173 3.55 7.83 -14.00
CA LYS A 173 4.96 8.08 -14.32
C LYS A 173 5.84 8.11 -13.07
N ILE A 174 5.37 8.71 -11.97
CA ILE A 174 6.07 8.72 -10.68
C ILE A 174 6.23 7.28 -10.16
N CYS A 175 5.15 6.51 -10.17
CA CYS A 175 5.15 5.12 -9.73
C CYS A 175 6.08 4.22 -10.57
N GLU A 176 6.18 4.48 -11.88
CA GLU A 176 7.02 3.71 -12.80
C GLU A 176 8.49 4.11 -12.71
N ARG A 177 8.81 5.40 -12.56
CA ARG A 177 10.15 5.94 -12.82
C ARG A 177 10.83 6.59 -11.63
N SER A 178 10.09 6.94 -10.59
CA SER A 178 10.59 7.74 -9.46
C SER A 178 10.61 6.96 -8.15
N ILE A 179 10.47 5.63 -8.20
CA ILE A 179 10.68 4.77 -7.04
C ILE A 179 12.19 4.73 -6.72
N PRO A 180 12.60 4.87 -5.44
CA PRO A 180 14.01 4.84 -5.06
C PRO A 180 14.72 3.56 -5.52
N VAL A 181 15.90 3.74 -6.10
CA VAL A 181 16.82 2.67 -6.47
C VAL A 181 18.07 2.76 -5.60
N ILE A 182 18.45 1.65 -4.98
CA ILE A 182 19.62 1.54 -4.11
C ILE A 182 20.67 0.68 -4.82
N ALA A 183 21.88 1.21 -4.97
CA ALA A 183 23.03 0.43 -5.40
C ALA A 183 23.59 -0.36 -4.21
N ARG A 184 23.80 -1.67 -4.40
CA ARG A 184 24.42 -2.56 -3.43
C ARG A 184 25.63 -3.23 -4.06
N ASN A 185 26.66 -3.44 -3.25
CA ASN A 185 27.88 -4.07 -3.71
C ASN A 185 28.26 -5.23 -2.80
N LYS A 186 28.69 -6.34 -3.39
CA LYS A 186 29.41 -7.41 -2.70
C LYS A 186 30.91 -7.12 -2.80
N ILE A 187 31.57 -6.98 -1.65
CA ILE A 187 33.00 -6.74 -1.57
C ILE A 187 33.71 -8.07 -1.27
N GLY A 188 34.77 -8.35 -2.03
CA GLY A 188 35.65 -9.51 -1.85
C GLY A 188 36.59 -9.35 -0.66
N ASP A 189 37.30 -10.42 -0.32
CA ASP A 189 38.23 -10.43 0.83
C ASP A 189 39.42 -9.48 0.67
N ASP A 190 39.75 -9.09 -0.56
CA ASP A 190 40.77 -8.11 -0.94
C ASP A 190 40.27 -6.66 -0.91
N GLY A 191 38.98 -6.44 -0.60
CA GLY A 191 38.34 -5.12 -0.63
C GLY A 191 37.86 -4.70 -2.01
N GLU A 192 37.98 -5.56 -3.03
CA GLU A 192 37.53 -5.24 -4.39
C GLU A 192 36.03 -5.52 -4.59
N SER A 193 35.44 -4.78 -5.52
CA SER A 193 34.03 -4.91 -5.90
C SER A 193 33.82 -6.18 -6.71
N GLU A 194 33.16 -7.19 -6.15
CA GLU A 194 32.85 -8.43 -6.85
C GLU A 194 31.52 -8.36 -7.61
N ASN A 195 30.50 -7.69 -7.06
CA ASN A 195 29.18 -7.65 -7.67
C ASN A 195 28.37 -6.42 -7.26
N LEU A 196 28.30 -5.44 -8.17
CA LEU A 196 27.43 -4.27 -8.06
C LEU A 196 26.07 -4.58 -8.68
N PHE A 197 24.99 -4.36 -7.92
CA PHE A 197 23.62 -4.54 -8.38
C PHE A 197 22.71 -3.45 -7.83
N TYR A 198 21.57 -3.25 -8.48
CA TYR A 198 20.59 -2.21 -8.14
C TYR A 198 19.26 -2.83 -7.74
N GLU A 199 18.65 -2.33 -6.66
CA GLU A 199 17.30 -2.73 -6.24
C GLU A 199 16.36 -1.53 -6.09
N GLU A 200 15.12 -1.69 -6.53
CA GLU A 200 14.04 -0.76 -6.17
C GLU A 200 13.53 -1.04 -4.77
N VAL A 201 13.20 0.02 -4.04
CA VAL A 201 12.55 -0.07 -2.74
C VAL A 201 11.35 0.86 -2.68
N LEU A 202 10.20 0.31 -2.27
CA LEU A 202 9.04 1.13 -1.98
C LEU A 202 9.32 2.04 -0.76
N PRO A 203 9.17 3.37 -0.89
CA PRO A 203 9.48 4.29 0.20
C PRO A 203 8.77 3.99 1.51
N ARG A 204 9.47 4.17 2.63
CA ARG A 204 8.86 4.18 3.96
C ARG A 204 7.73 5.21 4.00
N LYS A 205 6.63 4.91 4.70
CA LYS A 205 5.37 5.68 4.76
C LYS A 205 4.45 5.49 3.55
N SER A 206 4.78 4.64 2.58
CA SER A 206 3.79 4.20 1.60
C SER A 206 2.62 3.51 2.30
N VAL A 207 1.41 3.76 1.81
CA VAL A 207 0.18 3.16 2.32
C VAL A 207 -0.37 2.25 1.23
N LEU A 208 -0.62 1.00 1.58
CA LEU A 208 -1.25 0.02 0.72
C LEU A 208 -2.52 -0.50 1.40
N TYR A 209 -3.44 -1.04 0.61
CA TYR A 209 -4.66 -1.69 1.09
C TYR A 209 -4.81 -3.06 0.44
N PHE A 210 -5.34 -4.02 1.20
CA PHE A 210 -5.70 -5.36 0.72
C PHE A 210 -6.93 -5.84 1.49
N VAL A 211 -7.56 -6.90 0.98
CA VAL A 211 -8.67 -7.59 1.65
C VAL A 211 -8.26 -9.01 2.01
N LEU A 212 -8.80 -9.49 3.13
CA LEU A 212 -8.83 -10.89 3.50
C LEU A 212 -10.26 -11.39 3.34
N GLY A 213 -10.43 -12.43 2.55
CA GLY A 213 -11.68 -13.18 2.44
C GLY A 213 -11.66 -14.40 3.34
N GLU A 214 -12.84 -14.90 3.66
CA GLU A 214 -13.04 -16.12 4.44
C GLU A 214 -13.87 -17.12 3.63
N GLU A 215 -13.39 -18.36 3.54
CA GLU A 215 -14.15 -19.44 2.91
C GLU A 215 -15.40 -19.78 3.74
N ASN A 216 -16.58 -19.50 3.18
CA ASN A 216 -17.90 -19.92 3.68
C ASN A 216 -18.20 -19.58 5.16
N ASN A 217 -17.60 -18.52 5.71
CA ASN A 217 -17.73 -18.13 7.13
C ASN A 217 -17.39 -19.27 8.13
N LEU A 218 -16.43 -20.15 7.78
CA LEU A 218 -16.07 -21.35 8.54
C LEU A 218 -15.00 -21.15 9.63
N LEU A 219 -14.48 -19.95 9.79
CA LEU A 219 -13.48 -19.57 10.78
C LEU A 219 -14.13 -18.99 12.05
N GLY A 220 -15.18 -18.17 11.91
CA GLY A 220 -15.89 -17.59 13.05
C GLY A 220 -14.94 -16.90 14.03
N ALA A 221 -14.93 -17.32 15.31
CA ALA A 221 -14.05 -16.76 16.34
C ALA A 221 -12.55 -16.86 16.00
N ASP A 222 -12.12 -17.83 15.19
CA ASP A 222 -10.72 -17.93 14.77
C ASP A 222 -10.32 -16.75 13.86
N TYR A 223 -11.24 -16.28 13.02
CA TYR A 223 -11.01 -15.09 12.18
C TYR A 223 -10.90 -13.83 13.04
N GLU A 224 -11.83 -13.65 13.99
CA GLU A 224 -11.82 -12.50 14.89
C GLU A 224 -10.53 -12.44 15.73
N ASN A 225 -10.12 -13.58 16.28
CA ASN A 225 -8.87 -13.70 17.05
C ASN A 225 -7.64 -13.41 16.16
N PHE A 226 -7.64 -13.90 14.93
CA PHE A 226 -6.59 -13.62 13.95
C PHE A 226 -6.47 -12.12 13.66
N ILE A 227 -7.58 -11.45 13.34
CA ILE A 227 -7.61 -10.00 13.05
C ILE A 227 -7.20 -9.18 14.27
N GLN A 228 -7.65 -9.56 15.47
CA GLN A 228 -7.26 -8.90 16.71
C GLN A 228 -5.74 -8.94 16.93
N VAL A 229 -5.11 -10.11 16.73
CA VAL A 229 -3.65 -10.25 16.87
C VAL A 229 -2.91 -9.49 15.76
N LEU A 230 -3.37 -9.59 14.51
CA LEU A 230 -2.74 -8.94 13.37
C LEU A 230 -2.76 -7.41 13.48
N THR A 231 -3.82 -6.86 14.05
CA THR A 231 -4.04 -5.40 14.13
C THR A 231 -3.83 -4.81 15.52
N ALA A 232 -3.31 -5.61 16.46
CA ALA A 232 -2.98 -5.16 17.80
C ALA A 232 -1.94 -4.04 17.78
N ASP A 233 -2.05 -3.11 18.73
CA ASP A 233 -1.08 -2.02 18.86
C ASP A 233 0.33 -2.57 19.13
N GLY A 234 1.28 -2.11 18.32
CA GLY A 234 2.67 -2.59 18.39
C GLY A 234 2.97 -3.79 17.48
N THR A 235 1.98 -4.43 16.87
CA THR A 235 2.20 -5.47 15.86
C THR A 235 2.92 -4.89 14.63
N ILE A 236 4.03 -5.52 14.25
CA ILE A 236 4.81 -5.20 13.06
C ILE A 236 5.02 -6.50 12.28
N VAL A 237 4.60 -6.51 11.02
CA VAL A 237 4.77 -7.63 10.10
C VAL A 237 5.79 -7.22 9.04
N GLN A 238 6.72 -8.11 8.69
CA GLN A 238 7.65 -7.87 7.60
C GLN A 238 7.10 -8.45 6.29
N PHE A 239 7.06 -7.63 5.24
CA PHE A 239 6.64 -8.01 3.89
C PHE A 239 7.80 -7.89 2.89
N GLY A 240 7.90 -8.84 1.96
CA GLY A 240 8.93 -8.84 0.92
C GLY A 240 10.29 -9.34 1.39
N GLY A 241 11.36 -9.03 0.64
CA GLY A 241 12.72 -9.48 0.94
C GLY A 241 13.49 -8.55 1.90
N ASN A 242 14.80 -8.80 2.03
CA ASN A 242 15.74 -7.91 2.74
C ASN A 242 15.43 -7.71 4.25
N TYR A 243 14.89 -8.73 4.92
CA TYR A 243 14.61 -8.73 6.36
C TYR A 243 15.84 -8.38 7.21
N SER A 244 16.98 -9.05 6.96
CA SER A 244 18.21 -8.92 7.78
C SER A 244 18.85 -7.52 7.72
N VAL A 245 18.46 -6.71 6.74
CA VAL A 245 18.92 -5.32 6.56
C VAL A 245 17.81 -4.30 6.80
N GLY A 246 16.69 -4.71 7.41
CA GLY A 246 15.69 -3.80 7.98
C GLY A 246 14.55 -3.36 7.03
N TYR A 247 14.33 -4.03 5.90
CA TYR A 247 13.26 -3.66 4.96
C TYR A 247 11.97 -4.43 5.18
N GLY A 248 10.86 -3.82 4.74
CA GLY A 248 9.55 -4.48 4.68
C GLY A 248 8.71 -4.42 5.96
N PHE A 249 9.19 -3.78 7.03
CA PHE A 249 8.47 -3.70 8.29
C PHE A 249 7.28 -2.73 8.20
N CYS A 250 6.07 -3.28 8.28
CA CYS A 250 4.80 -2.57 8.13
C CYS A 250 3.92 -2.74 9.37
N LYS A 251 3.08 -1.74 9.62
CA LYS A 251 1.94 -1.84 10.54
C LYS A 251 0.71 -2.22 9.72
N VAL A 252 -0.07 -3.17 10.21
CA VAL A 252 -1.35 -3.55 9.60
C VAL A 252 -2.47 -2.99 10.47
N LYS A 253 -3.44 -2.33 9.85
CA LYS A 253 -4.62 -1.78 10.53
C LYS A 253 -5.87 -2.29 9.84
N GLU A 254 -6.85 -2.69 10.63
CA GLU A 254 -8.19 -2.95 10.14
C GLU A 254 -8.85 -1.61 9.81
N LEU A 255 -9.38 -1.49 8.59
CA LEU A 255 -10.23 -0.36 8.23
C LEU A 255 -11.62 -0.59 8.83
N LYS A 256 -11.83 -0.05 10.04
CA LYS A 256 -13.12 -0.13 10.74
C LYS A 256 -14.10 0.86 10.15
N LEU A 257 -14.93 0.37 9.25
CA LEU A 257 -15.95 1.17 8.61
C LEU A 257 -17.27 1.06 9.38
N SER A 258 -17.44 1.96 10.36
CA SER A 258 -18.69 2.18 11.10
C SER A 258 -19.78 2.79 10.24
#